data_AF-A0A2E2VGI5-F1
#
_entry.id   AF-A0A2E2VGI5-F1
#
_cell.length_a   1.000
_cell.length_b   1.000
_cell.length_c   1.000
_cell.angle_alpha   90.00
_cell.angle_beta   90.00
_cell.angle_gamma   90.00
#
_symmetry.space_group_name_H-M   'P 1'
#
loop_
_entity.id
_entity.type
_entity.pdbx_description
1 polymer ?
#
loop_
_entity_poly.entity_id
_entity_poly.type
_entity_poly.pdbx_seq_one_letter_code
_entity_poly.pdbx_strand_id
1 'polypeptide(L)'
;MKKLTVSTFVALAALMVFMVAAGVARADASIVNSDFETGDLAGWTQFTTTNGAMAGGSFLAVFFDVLQGTVSRAVQFVVGQDGTSGLGQEGGGIFQDVDLDTGVLTISANIGVRRVAGADGGGGFNGQAGIFQLLVDGVVVDTHDFGPLASPVKPSTIA
;
A
#
# COMPACT_ATOMS: atom_id res chain seq x y z
N MET A 1 -29.53 53.82 8.05
CA MET A 1 -28.59 52.80 8.55
C MET A 1 -29.25 52.07 9.73
N LYS A 2 -29.59 50.78 9.59
CA LYS A 2 -30.19 50.00 10.68
C LYS A 2 -29.12 49.71 11.73
N LYS A 3 -29.34 50.13 12.98
CA LYS A 3 -28.44 49.84 14.11
C LYS A 3 -28.60 48.38 14.49
N LEU A 4 -27.52 47.59 14.37
CA LEU A 4 -27.47 46.24 14.93
C LEU A 4 -27.54 46.35 16.46
N THR A 5 -28.46 45.62 17.08
CA THR A 5 -28.59 45.57 18.54
C THR A 5 -27.57 44.57 19.12
N VAL A 6 -27.21 44.76 20.39
CA VAL A 6 -26.23 43.91 21.10
C VAL A 6 -26.58 42.42 21.01
N SER A 7 -27.87 42.07 21.00
CA SER A 7 -28.36 40.70 20.79
C SER A 7 -27.94 40.09 19.44
N THR A 8 -27.82 40.90 18.39
CA THR A 8 -27.42 40.46 17.05
C THR A 8 -25.91 40.19 16.98
N PHE A 9 -25.10 40.94 17.74
CA PHE A 9 -23.67 40.67 17.88
C PHE A 9 -23.38 39.39 18.66
N VAL A 10 -24.13 39.11 19.73
CA VAL A 10 -24.00 37.87 20.50
C VAL A 10 -24.40 36.65 19.66
N ALA A 11 -25.47 36.74 18.85
CA ALA A 11 -25.88 35.67 17.95
C ALA A 11 -24.85 35.38 16.84
N LEU A 12 -24.23 36.42 16.26
CA LEU A 12 -23.15 36.27 15.27
C LEU A 12 -21.87 35.69 15.89
N ALA A 13 -21.50 36.10 17.10
CA ALA A 13 -20.35 35.53 17.81
C ALA A 13 -20.57 34.06 18.18
N ALA A 14 -21.77 33.68 18.62
CA ALA A 14 -22.11 32.28 18.90
C ALA A 14 -22.08 31.41 17.64
N LEU A 15 -22.51 31.95 16.48
CA LEU A 15 -22.44 31.25 15.20
C LEU A 15 -21.00 31.04 14.71
N MET A 16 -20.12 32.03 14.89
CA MET A 16 -18.70 31.90 14.53
C MET A 16 -17.96 30.90 15.44
N VAL A 17 -18.27 30.85 16.74
CA VAL A 17 -17.67 29.87 17.67
C VAL A 17 -18.13 28.44 17.34
N PHE A 18 -19.38 28.25 16.87
CA PHE A 18 -19.86 26.95 16.40
C PHE A 18 -19.18 26.50 15.10
N MET A 19 -18.83 27.42 14.19
CA MET A 19 -18.12 27.07 12.94
C MET A 19 -16.65 26.69 13.16
N VAL A 20 -16.00 27.21 14.21
CA VAL A 20 -14.59 26.86 14.54
C VAL A 20 -14.49 25.51 15.29
N ALA A 21 -15.57 25.07 15.95
CA ALA A 21 -15.62 23.81 16.69
C ALA A 21 -16.13 22.61 15.87
N ALA A 22 -16.49 22.80 14.60
CA ALA A 22 -16.63 21.71 13.64
C ALA A 22 -15.23 21.18 13.32
N GLY A 23 -14.63 20.47 14.28
CA GLY A 23 -13.44 19.68 14.05
C GLY A 23 -13.69 18.84 12.80
N VAL A 24 -12.80 18.97 11.83
CA VAL A 24 -12.71 18.05 10.70
C VAL A 24 -12.53 16.66 11.28
N ALA A 25 -13.62 15.92 11.44
CA ALA A 25 -13.57 14.48 11.58
C ALA A 25 -12.89 14.00 10.30
N ARG A 26 -11.59 13.69 10.39
CA ARG A 26 -10.92 12.99 9.32
C ARG A 26 -11.55 11.61 9.35
N ALA A 27 -12.40 11.33 8.38
CA ALA A 27 -12.70 9.96 8.05
C ALA A 27 -11.40 9.37 7.52
N ASP A 28 -10.66 8.73 8.41
CA ASP A 28 -9.57 7.88 7.99
C ASP A 28 -10.19 6.81 7.10
N ALA A 29 -9.77 6.76 5.84
CA ALA A 29 -10.03 5.61 5.00
C ALA A 29 -9.56 4.39 5.79
N SER A 30 -10.50 3.56 6.26
CA SER A 30 -10.18 2.45 7.16
C SER A 30 -9.58 1.31 6.36
N ILE A 31 -8.36 1.50 5.85
CA ILE A 31 -7.54 0.38 5.39
C ILE A 31 -7.33 -0.51 6.61
N VAL A 32 -7.93 -1.69 6.60
CA VAL A 32 -7.80 -2.64 7.71
C VAL A 32 -6.43 -3.30 7.61
N ASN A 33 -5.73 -3.41 8.74
CA ASN A 33 -4.47 -4.14 8.83
C ASN A 33 -3.42 -3.65 7.80
N SER A 34 -3.25 -2.32 7.69
CA SER A 34 -2.42 -1.67 6.67
C SER A 34 -0.91 -1.99 6.79
N ASP A 35 -0.48 -2.33 7.99
CA ASP A 35 0.90 -2.67 8.38
C ASP A 35 1.05 -4.16 8.75
N PHE A 36 0.03 -4.98 8.51
CA PHE A 36 0.01 -6.42 8.73
C PHE A 36 0.18 -6.86 10.19
N GLU A 37 -0.18 -6.00 11.16
CA GLU A 37 0.00 -6.23 12.61
C GLU A 37 -0.72 -7.47 13.16
N THR A 38 -1.76 -7.95 12.47
CA THR A 38 -2.43 -9.24 12.81
C THR A 38 -1.53 -10.45 12.60
N GLY A 39 -0.42 -10.30 11.87
CA GLY A 39 0.47 -11.38 11.48
C GLY A 39 -0.01 -12.18 10.28
N ASP A 40 -1.06 -11.73 9.61
CA ASP A 40 -1.61 -12.27 8.39
C ASP A 40 -2.10 -11.15 7.45
N LEU A 41 -2.82 -11.52 6.40
CA LEU A 41 -3.45 -10.59 5.45
C LEU A 41 -4.95 -10.41 5.71
N ALA A 42 -5.40 -10.51 6.97
CA ALA A 42 -6.79 -10.25 7.31
C ALA A 42 -7.22 -8.87 6.79
N GLY A 43 -8.39 -8.81 6.14
CA GLY A 43 -8.90 -7.61 5.47
C GLY A 43 -8.48 -7.48 4.00
N TRP A 44 -7.35 -8.04 3.58
CA TRP A 44 -6.85 -7.93 2.21
C TRP A 44 -7.32 -9.07 1.30
N THR A 45 -7.81 -8.72 0.12
CA THR A 45 -8.01 -9.70 -0.96
C THR A 45 -6.72 -9.89 -1.73
N GLN A 46 -6.37 -11.14 -2.04
CA GLN A 46 -5.15 -11.49 -2.76
C GLN A 46 -5.49 -11.96 -4.18
N PHE A 47 -4.61 -11.67 -5.12
CA PHE A 47 -4.73 -12.17 -6.49
C PHE A 47 -3.36 -12.49 -7.09
N THR A 48 -3.36 -13.33 -8.12
CA THR A 48 -2.20 -13.59 -8.97
C THR A 48 -2.47 -13.13 -10.39
N THR A 49 -1.41 -12.72 -11.07
CA THR A 49 -1.42 -12.57 -12.53
C THR A 49 -1.44 -13.96 -13.20
N THR A 50 -1.59 -14.02 -14.52
CA THR A 50 -1.72 -15.28 -15.27
C THR A 50 -0.56 -16.26 -15.02
N ASN A 51 0.67 -15.75 -14.91
CA ASN A 51 1.85 -16.58 -14.62
C ASN A 51 2.32 -16.41 -13.15
N GLY A 52 1.46 -15.87 -12.29
CA GLY A 52 1.74 -15.62 -10.88
C GLY A 52 1.74 -16.88 -10.03
N ALA A 53 2.44 -16.83 -8.90
CA ALA A 53 2.42 -17.90 -7.90
C ALA A 53 2.27 -17.36 -6.49
N MET A 54 1.63 -18.15 -5.63
CA MET A 54 1.58 -17.95 -4.18
C MET A 54 2.18 -19.18 -3.49
N ALA A 55 3.16 -18.98 -2.60
CA ALA A 55 3.76 -20.09 -1.87
C ALA A 55 2.73 -20.69 -0.90
N GLY A 56 2.31 -21.93 -1.13
CA GLY A 56 1.29 -22.59 -0.30
C GLY A 56 -0.13 -22.01 -0.47
N GLY A 57 -0.39 -21.29 -1.56
CA GLY A 57 -1.73 -20.80 -1.91
C GLY A 57 -2.09 -19.41 -1.34
N SER A 58 -1.18 -18.74 -0.64
CA SER A 58 -1.34 -17.37 -0.15
C SER A 58 0.00 -16.63 -0.12
N PHE A 59 -0.01 -15.30 -0.26
CA PHE A 59 1.07 -14.45 0.25
C PHE A 59 1.07 -14.47 1.78
N LEU A 60 2.20 -14.10 2.37
CA LEU A 60 2.43 -14.21 3.80
C LEU A 60 2.88 -12.86 4.37
N ALA A 61 2.39 -12.53 5.56
CA ALA A 61 2.95 -11.46 6.36
C ALA A 61 4.22 -11.98 7.07
N VAL A 62 5.36 -11.35 6.80
CA VAL A 62 6.66 -11.73 7.35
C VAL A 62 7.36 -10.52 7.95
N PHE A 63 8.34 -10.76 8.84
CA PHE A 63 9.22 -9.69 9.29
C PHE A 63 10.28 -9.41 8.21
N PHE A 64 10.33 -8.17 7.73
CA PHE A 64 11.27 -7.75 6.70
C PHE A 64 11.69 -6.29 6.91
N ASP A 65 12.96 -6.00 6.61
CA ASP A 65 13.49 -4.65 6.64
C ASP A 65 13.15 -3.93 5.33
N VAL A 66 11.99 -3.26 5.31
CA VAL A 66 11.55 -2.42 4.19
C VAL A 66 12.20 -1.03 4.20
N LEU A 67 12.76 -0.60 5.33
CA LEU A 67 13.32 0.74 5.56
C LEU A 67 14.67 0.62 6.26
N GLN A 68 15.74 0.45 5.45
CA GLN A 68 17.16 0.28 5.85
C GLN A 68 17.44 0.44 7.35
N GLY A 69 17.28 -0.65 8.11
CA GLY A 69 17.60 -0.73 9.53
C GLY A 69 16.41 -0.89 10.47
N THR A 70 15.17 -0.88 9.97
CA THR A 70 13.97 -1.13 10.79
C THR A 70 13.16 -2.29 10.22
N VAL A 71 13.17 -3.40 10.95
CA VAL A 71 12.34 -4.57 10.63
C VAL A 71 10.91 -4.30 11.10
N SER A 72 9.95 -4.37 10.18
CA SER A 72 8.52 -4.36 10.46
C SER A 72 7.85 -5.57 9.82
N ARG A 73 6.55 -5.76 10.06
CA ARG A 73 5.77 -6.71 9.24
C ARG A 73 5.58 -6.13 7.84
N ALA A 74 5.64 -7.02 6.85
CA ALA A 74 5.45 -6.72 5.45
C ALA A 74 4.85 -7.94 4.75
N VAL A 75 4.07 -7.72 3.71
CA VAL A 75 3.66 -8.79 2.81
C VAL A 75 4.85 -9.25 1.96
N GLN A 76 5.09 -10.55 1.91
CA GLN A 76 6.03 -11.16 0.99
C GLN A 76 5.31 -11.64 -0.26
N PHE A 77 5.63 -11.02 -1.39
CA PHE A 77 5.21 -11.50 -2.70
C PHE A 77 6.19 -12.56 -3.21
N VAL A 78 5.63 -13.60 -3.81
CA VAL A 78 6.36 -14.61 -4.57
C VAL A 78 6.01 -14.41 -6.04
N VAL A 79 7.00 -14.60 -6.91
CA VAL A 79 6.76 -14.60 -8.35
C VAL A 79 6.66 -16.05 -8.83
N GLY A 80 5.80 -16.29 -9.79
CA GLY A 80 5.75 -17.52 -10.56
C GLY A 80 6.82 -17.53 -11.64
N GLN A 81 6.57 -18.30 -12.69
CA GLN A 81 7.51 -18.51 -13.79
C GLN A 81 6.75 -18.55 -15.10
N ASP A 82 7.17 -17.73 -16.07
CA ASP A 82 6.76 -17.85 -17.47
C ASP A 82 7.75 -18.79 -18.19
N GLY A 83 7.35 -20.04 -18.36
CA GLY A 83 8.21 -21.15 -18.79
C GLY A 83 8.89 -21.01 -20.16
N THR A 84 8.49 -20.07 -21.02
CA THR A 84 9.08 -19.95 -22.38
C THR A 84 9.24 -18.53 -22.91
N SER A 85 8.51 -17.53 -22.41
CA SER A 85 8.57 -16.19 -22.99
C SER A 85 9.42 -15.20 -22.18
N GLY A 86 9.48 -15.34 -20.85
CA GLY A 86 10.17 -14.40 -19.96
C GLY A 86 9.61 -12.95 -20.03
N LEU A 87 8.42 -12.77 -20.61
CA LEU A 87 7.80 -11.47 -20.86
C LEU A 87 6.41 -11.35 -20.20
N GLY A 88 5.88 -12.43 -19.63
CA GLY A 88 4.61 -12.41 -18.91
C GLY A 88 4.70 -11.76 -17.52
N GLN A 89 3.57 -11.29 -17.02
CA GLN A 89 3.46 -10.92 -15.61
C GLN A 89 3.47 -12.21 -14.76
N GLU A 90 4.45 -12.31 -13.87
CA GLU A 90 4.70 -13.48 -13.02
C GLU A 90 4.36 -13.18 -11.54
N GLY A 91 3.76 -12.04 -11.25
CA GLY A 91 3.50 -11.60 -9.87
C GLY A 91 2.05 -11.79 -9.43
N GLY A 92 1.66 -10.95 -8.48
CA GLY A 92 0.31 -10.81 -8.00
C GLY A 92 0.19 -9.53 -7.19
N GLY A 93 -0.85 -9.42 -6.39
CA GLY A 93 -1.04 -8.25 -5.55
C GLY A 93 -2.07 -8.47 -4.46
N ILE A 94 -2.30 -7.40 -3.71
CA ILE A 94 -3.32 -7.31 -2.68
C ILE A 94 -4.14 -6.04 -2.90
N PHE A 95 -5.41 -6.09 -2.54
CA PHE A 95 -6.28 -4.92 -2.57
C PHE A 95 -7.31 -4.97 -1.45
N GLN A 96 -7.86 -3.80 -1.14
CA GLN A 96 -9.01 -3.59 -0.28
C GLN A 96 -9.93 -2.60 -0.97
N ASP A 97 -11.22 -2.88 -0.93
CA ASP A 97 -12.24 -1.88 -1.24
C ASP A 97 -12.43 -1.02 0.01
N VAL A 98 -12.33 0.29 -0.14
CA VAL A 98 -12.48 1.25 0.97
C VAL A 98 -13.48 2.32 0.59
N ASP A 99 -14.38 2.64 1.52
CA ASP A 99 -15.25 3.80 1.38
C ASP A 99 -14.47 5.06 1.76
N LEU A 100 -14.38 6.00 0.83
CA LEU A 100 -13.70 7.28 1.01
C LEU A 100 -14.73 8.39 1.17
N ASP A 101 -14.60 9.18 2.22
CA ASP A 101 -15.32 10.45 2.34
C ASP A 101 -14.66 11.54 1.49
N THR A 102 -15.35 12.67 1.34
CA THR A 102 -14.80 13.83 0.62
C THR A 102 -13.53 14.36 1.28
N GLY A 103 -12.45 14.51 0.51
CA GLY A 103 -11.20 15.04 1.03
C GLY A 103 -9.99 14.76 0.14
N VAL A 104 -8.80 14.90 0.72
CA VAL A 104 -7.53 14.52 0.09
C VAL A 104 -7.12 13.15 0.63
N LEU A 105 -6.97 12.17 -0.26
CA LEU A 105 -6.35 10.89 0.05
C LEU A 105 -4.82 11.02 -0.09
N THR A 106 -4.09 10.51 0.90
CA THR A 106 -2.64 10.30 0.80
C THR A 106 -2.39 8.84 1.12
N ILE A 107 -1.81 8.13 0.17
CA ILE A 107 -1.45 6.71 0.29
C ILE A 107 0.02 6.58 -0.06
N SER A 108 0.72 5.65 0.58
CA SER A 108 2.09 5.31 0.22
C SER A 108 2.40 3.90 0.69
N ALA A 109 3.29 3.21 0.01
CA ALA A 109 3.80 1.91 0.43
C ALA A 109 5.33 1.88 0.32
N ASN A 110 5.98 1.38 1.38
CA ASN A 110 7.40 1.10 1.38
C ASN A 110 7.62 -0.32 0.85
N ILE A 111 8.57 -0.45 -0.08
CA ILE A 111 8.82 -1.69 -0.81
C ILE A 111 10.29 -2.00 -0.67
N GLY A 112 10.62 -3.24 -0.31
CA GLY A 112 11.99 -3.72 -0.38
C GLY A 112 12.06 -5.02 -1.14
N VAL A 113 13.03 -5.12 -2.02
CA VAL A 113 13.31 -6.34 -2.78
C VAL A 113 14.58 -6.98 -2.22
N ARG A 114 14.55 -8.31 -2.02
CA ARG A 114 15.71 -9.09 -1.56
C ARG A 114 16.00 -10.22 -2.53
N ARG A 115 17.27 -10.38 -2.86
CA ARG A 115 17.74 -11.57 -3.59
C ARG A 115 17.81 -12.75 -2.62
N VAL A 116 16.95 -13.74 -2.80
CA VAL A 116 16.95 -14.99 -2.01
C VAL A 116 17.26 -16.15 -2.96
N ALA A 117 18.16 -17.04 -2.56
CA ALA A 117 18.42 -18.27 -3.31
C ALA A 117 17.16 -19.13 -3.32
N GLY A 118 16.77 -19.65 -4.49
CA GLY A 118 15.61 -20.55 -4.59
C GLY A 118 15.70 -21.68 -3.57
N ALA A 119 14.58 -21.97 -2.91
CA ALA A 119 14.47 -23.04 -1.92
C ALA A 119 14.74 -24.44 -2.51
N ASP A 120 14.68 -24.56 -3.83
CA ASP A 120 14.64 -25.83 -4.57
C ASP A 120 16.04 -26.43 -4.83
N GLY A 121 17.10 -25.86 -4.22
CA GLY A 121 18.48 -26.34 -4.38
C GLY A 121 19.08 -26.13 -5.78
N GLY A 122 18.30 -25.61 -6.74
CA GLY A 122 18.71 -25.38 -8.13
C GLY A 122 19.48 -24.07 -8.40
N GLY A 123 19.74 -23.24 -7.38
CA GLY A 123 20.61 -22.05 -7.50
C GLY A 123 20.08 -20.89 -8.36
N GLY A 124 18.83 -20.99 -8.86
CA GLY A 124 18.19 -19.92 -9.61
C GLY A 124 17.79 -18.74 -8.72
N PHE A 125 17.98 -17.53 -9.24
CA PHE A 125 17.46 -16.29 -8.67
C PHE A 125 16.70 -15.56 -9.77
N ASN A 126 15.69 -14.77 -9.40
CA ASN A 126 15.13 -13.81 -10.34
C ASN A 126 16.24 -12.87 -10.82
N GLY A 127 16.37 -12.72 -12.13
CA GLY A 127 17.31 -11.75 -12.72
C GLY A 127 16.86 -10.31 -12.49
N GLN A 128 15.57 -10.11 -12.24
CA GLN A 128 14.91 -8.82 -12.08
C GLN A 128 14.13 -8.78 -10.76
N ALA A 129 14.04 -7.60 -10.18
CA ALA A 129 13.29 -7.32 -8.97
C ALA A 129 11.81 -7.05 -9.24
N GLY A 130 11.44 -6.86 -10.52
CA GLY A 130 10.09 -6.62 -10.97
C GLY A 130 9.64 -5.17 -10.86
N ILE A 131 8.40 -4.96 -11.27
CA ILE A 131 7.69 -3.69 -11.27
C ILE A 131 6.61 -3.75 -10.20
N PHE A 132 6.51 -2.70 -9.39
CA PHE A 132 5.44 -2.51 -8.42
C PHE A 132 4.57 -1.35 -8.86
N GLN A 133 3.26 -1.50 -8.72
CA GLN A 133 2.29 -0.49 -9.13
C GLN A 133 1.31 -0.23 -7.99
N LEU A 134 1.00 1.04 -7.76
CA LEU A 134 -0.11 1.45 -6.92
C LEU A 134 -1.32 1.69 -7.80
N LEU A 135 -2.46 1.09 -7.45
CA LEU A 135 -3.71 1.23 -8.20
C LEU A 135 -4.80 1.83 -7.30
N VAL A 136 -5.62 2.70 -7.88
CA VAL A 136 -6.87 3.22 -7.30
C VAL A 136 -7.97 2.96 -8.32
N ASP A 137 -9.04 2.26 -7.92
CA ASP A 137 -10.14 1.85 -8.81
C ASP A 137 -9.68 1.14 -10.10
N GLY A 138 -8.62 0.31 -9.97
CA GLY A 138 -8.01 -0.41 -11.10
C GLY A 138 -7.15 0.46 -12.03
N VAL A 139 -7.00 1.76 -11.74
CA VAL A 139 -6.13 2.67 -12.49
C VAL A 139 -4.78 2.78 -11.80
N VAL A 140 -3.69 2.59 -12.54
CA VAL A 140 -2.33 2.80 -12.03
C VAL A 140 -2.09 4.28 -11.75
N VAL A 141 -1.82 4.62 -10.49
CA VAL A 141 -1.51 5.99 -10.06
C VAL A 141 -0.02 6.22 -9.83
N ASP A 142 0.74 5.16 -9.54
CA ASP A 142 2.20 5.21 -9.42
C ASP A 142 2.84 3.88 -9.85
N THR A 143 4.10 3.91 -10.27
CA THR A 143 4.86 2.73 -10.71
C THR A 143 6.34 2.86 -10.35
N HIS A 144 6.90 1.80 -9.79
CA HIS A 144 8.33 1.68 -9.53
C HIS A 144 8.91 0.40 -10.15
N ASP A 145 9.87 0.56 -11.05
CA ASP A 145 10.67 -0.54 -11.60
C ASP A 145 12.02 -0.62 -10.86
N PHE A 146 12.24 -1.72 -10.14
CA PHE A 146 13.50 -1.92 -9.42
C PHE A 146 14.64 -2.37 -10.34
N GLY A 147 14.34 -2.83 -11.56
CA GLY A 147 15.32 -3.32 -12.52
C GLY A 147 16.02 -4.61 -12.05
N PRO A 148 17.27 -4.85 -12.48
CA PRO A 148 18.01 -6.05 -12.12
C PRO A 148 18.31 -6.18 -10.62
N LEU A 149 18.26 -7.42 -10.09
CA LEU A 149 18.65 -7.73 -8.70
C LEU A 149 20.18 -7.82 -8.56
N ALA A 150 20.85 -6.67 -8.52
CA ALA A 150 22.31 -6.58 -8.34
C ALA A 150 22.76 -6.47 -6.87
N SER A 151 21.86 -6.04 -5.97
CA SER A 151 22.12 -5.82 -4.54
C SER A 151 21.35 -6.82 -3.68
N PRO A 152 21.85 -7.22 -2.49
CA PRO A 152 21.12 -8.09 -1.57
C PRO A 152 19.78 -7.51 -1.12
N VAL A 153 19.66 -6.19 -0.92
CA VAL A 153 18.40 -5.49 -0.65
C VAL A 153 18.36 -4.14 -1.38
N LYS A 154 17.20 -3.76 -1.92
CA LYS A 154 16.95 -2.42 -2.50
C LYS A 154 15.57 -1.90 -2.04
N PRO A 155 15.51 -0.87 -1.18
CA PRO A 155 14.25 -0.27 -0.74
C PRO A 155 13.80 0.88 -1.66
N SER A 156 12.50 1.16 -1.68
CA SER A 156 11.84 2.25 -2.39
C SER A 156 10.48 2.56 -1.75
N THR A 157 9.83 3.62 -2.22
CA THR A 157 8.47 4.02 -1.82
C THR A 157 7.67 4.35 -3.08
N ILE A 158 6.42 3.88 -3.14
CA ILE A 158 5.40 4.37 -4.09
C ILE A 158 4.39 5.22 -3.30
N ALA A 159 3.90 6.32 -3.86
CA ALA A 159 3.03 7.27 -3.16
C ALA A 159 2.10 8.03 -4.13
#